data_AF-A0A7C5CIY3-F1
#
_entry.id   AF-A0A7C5CIY3-F1
#
_cell.length_a   1.000
_cell.length_b   1.000
_cell.length_c   1.000
_cell.angle_alpha   90.00
_cell.angle_beta   90.00
_cell.angle_gamma   90.00
#
_symmetry.space_group_name_H-M   'P 1'
#
loop_
_entity.id
_entity.type
_entity.pdbx_description
1 polymer ?
#
loop_
_entity_poly.entity_id
_entity_poly.type
_entity_poly.pdbx_seq_one_letter_code
_entity_poly.pdbx_strand_id
1 'polypeptide(L)'
;MILINRVTREDDLGLTVTILDEFIVDLNSELKCSDFLFIANITKKQLLPDDNLKLFREYDGKYIKAQIAYLYLLFEYEMIDKAGEYLQEHDADEFIRFRALYDLKKEHNKYKITDLINIKHICNDA
;
A
#
# COMPACT_ATOMS: atom_id res chain seq x y z
N MET A 1 8.07 2.31 -17.18
CA MET A 1 7.15 1.20 -16.83
C MET A 1 5.87 1.32 -17.67
N ILE A 2 5.69 0.49 -18.71
CA ILE A 2 4.64 0.66 -19.72
C ILE A 2 3.36 -0.15 -19.39
N LEU A 3 3.47 -1.27 -18.68
CA LEU A 3 2.33 -2.16 -18.40
C LEU A 3 1.38 -1.60 -17.33
N ILE A 4 1.92 -1.09 -16.23
CA ILE A 4 1.13 -0.49 -15.15
C ILE A 4 0.36 0.77 -15.63
N ASN A 5 0.95 1.58 -16.51
CA ASN A 5 0.27 2.72 -17.16
C ASN A 5 -0.78 2.29 -18.21
N ARG A 6 -0.75 1.03 -18.68
CA ARG A 6 -1.79 0.47 -19.56
C ARG A 6 -3.00 -0.03 -18.78
N VAL A 7 -2.82 -0.47 -17.53
CA VAL A 7 -3.93 -0.83 -16.62
C VAL A 7 -4.86 0.36 -16.35
N THR A 8 -4.37 1.60 -16.50
CA THR A 8 -5.14 2.82 -16.25
C THR A 8 -5.94 3.36 -17.43
N ARG A 9 -5.89 2.74 -18.63
CA ARG A 9 -6.59 3.22 -19.83
C ARG A 9 -7.70 2.27 -20.23
N GLU A 10 -8.92 2.54 -19.74
CA GLU A 10 -10.27 2.14 -20.23
C GLU A 10 -10.56 0.70 -20.68
N ASP A 11 -9.58 -0.18 -20.81
CA ASP A 11 -9.78 -1.57 -21.12
C ASP A 11 -9.78 -2.35 -19.81
N ASP A 12 -10.90 -3.05 -19.61
CA ASP A 12 -11.16 -4.12 -18.66
C ASP A 12 -10.19 -5.30 -18.89
N LEU A 13 -8.88 -5.04 -18.83
CA LEU A 13 -7.86 -6.06 -18.66
C LEU A 13 -8.05 -6.53 -17.23
N GLY A 14 -8.93 -7.52 -17.06
CA GLY A 14 -9.21 -8.18 -15.78
C GLY A 14 -7.90 -8.54 -15.10
N LEU A 15 -7.45 -7.64 -14.23
CA LEU A 15 -6.23 -7.79 -13.46
C LEU A 15 -6.57 -8.80 -12.38
N THR A 16 -6.53 -10.08 -12.75
CA THR A 16 -6.71 -11.15 -11.78
C THR A 16 -5.53 -11.12 -10.82
N VAL A 17 -5.79 -11.51 -9.58
CA VAL A 17 -4.74 -11.60 -8.55
C VAL A 17 -3.57 -12.46 -9.03
N THR A 18 -3.85 -13.52 -9.81
CA THR A 18 -2.85 -14.40 -10.41
C THR A 18 -1.92 -13.66 -11.37
N ILE A 19 -2.46 -12.89 -12.32
CA ILE A 19 -1.64 -12.15 -13.30
C ILE A 19 -0.79 -11.08 -12.60
N LEU A 20 -1.35 -10.46 -11.56
CA LEU A 20 -0.61 -9.50 -10.75
C LEU A 20 0.55 -10.15 -9.99
N ASP A 21 0.31 -11.33 -9.39
CA ASP A 21 1.35 -12.07 -8.68
C ASP A 21 2.48 -12.51 -9.62
N GLU A 22 2.16 -13.06 -10.80
CA GLU A 22 3.14 -13.40 -11.84
C GLU A 22 4.00 -12.18 -12.21
N PHE A 23 3.38 -11.02 -12.45
CA PHE A 23 4.09 -9.79 -12.76
C PHE A 23 5.01 -9.33 -11.63
N ILE A 24 4.54 -9.38 -10.39
CA ILE A 24 5.33 -8.96 -9.23
C ILE A 24 6.53 -9.90 -9.04
N VAL A 25 6.32 -11.21 -9.19
CA VAL A 25 7.39 -12.21 -9.10
C VAL A 25 8.46 -11.95 -10.18
N ASP A 26 8.04 -11.78 -11.43
CA ASP A 26 8.95 -11.61 -12.56
C ASP A 26 9.77 -10.30 -12.48
N LEU A 27 9.19 -9.23 -11.92
CA LEU A 27 9.80 -7.91 -11.90
C LEU A 27 10.29 -7.45 -10.52
N ASN A 28 10.21 -8.28 -9.48
CA ASN A 28 10.49 -7.88 -8.09
C ASN A 28 11.85 -7.15 -7.91
N SER A 29 12.87 -7.55 -8.67
CA SER A 29 14.19 -6.90 -8.63
C SER A 29 14.15 -5.44 -9.08
N GLU A 30 13.27 -5.10 -10.02
CA GLU A 30 13.08 -3.77 -10.60
C GLU A 30 12.05 -2.93 -9.86
N LEU A 31 11.08 -3.58 -9.19
CA LEU A 31 10.02 -2.88 -8.47
C LEU A 31 10.59 -2.05 -7.31
N LYS A 32 10.06 -0.86 -7.15
CA LYS A 32 10.35 0.06 -6.03
C LYS A 32 9.16 0.12 -5.08
N CYS A 33 9.36 0.78 -3.93
CA CYS A 33 8.26 0.98 -2.97
C CYS A 33 7.09 1.74 -3.63
N SER A 34 7.38 2.76 -4.44
CA SER A 34 6.32 3.51 -5.12
C SER A 34 5.51 2.67 -6.10
N ASP A 35 6.10 1.62 -6.69
CA ASP A 35 5.38 0.71 -7.59
C ASP A 35 4.36 -0.14 -6.80
N PHE A 36 4.75 -0.68 -5.65
CA PHE A 36 3.82 -1.40 -4.77
C PHE A 36 2.69 -0.48 -4.27
N LEU A 37 3.02 0.75 -3.90
CA LEU A 37 2.01 1.74 -3.48
C LEU A 37 1.05 2.11 -4.62
N PHE A 38 1.56 2.23 -5.85
CA PHE A 38 0.74 2.48 -7.03
C PHE A 38 -0.20 1.29 -7.32
N ILE A 39 0.31 0.07 -7.25
CA ILE A 39 -0.48 -1.15 -7.41
C ILE A 39 -1.57 -1.21 -6.32
N ALA A 40 -1.26 -0.89 -5.06
CA ALA A 40 -2.24 -0.85 -3.98
C ALA A 40 -3.37 0.14 -4.26
N ASN A 41 -3.03 1.31 -4.81
CA ASN A 41 -4.02 2.33 -5.16
C ASN A 41 -4.93 1.92 -6.33
N ILE A 42 -4.44 1.13 -7.28
CA ILE A 42 -5.25 0.55 -8.36
C ILE A 42 -6.15 -0.56 -7.81
N THR A 43 -5.54 -1.56 -7.18
CA THR A 43 -6.23 -2.75 -6.66
C THR A 43 -7.30 -2.40 -5.64
N LYS A 44 -7.12 -1.33 -4.85
CA LYS A 44 -8.15 -0.79 -3.93
C LYS A 44 -9.49 -0.49 -4.62
N LYS A 45 -9.48 -0.14 -5.92
CA LYS A 45 -10.69 0.14 -6.70
C LYS A 45 -11.28 -1.10 -7.37
N GLN A 46 -10.53 -2.18 -7.44
CA GLN A 46 -10.88 -3.40 -8.20
C GLN A 46 -11.21 -4.58 -7.28
N LEU A 47 -10.62 -4.63 -6.08
CA LEU A 47 -10.75 -5.71 -5.12
C LEU A 47 -11.56 -5.26 -3.89
N LEU A 48 -12.20 -6.22 -3.23
CA LEU A 48 -12.78 -5.99 -1.91
C LEU A 48 -11.68 -5.66 -0.90
N PRO A 49 -11.97 -4.83 0.13
CA PRO A 49 -10.96 -4.42 1.12
C PRO A 49 -10.23 -5.61 1.77
N ASP A 50 -10.96 -6.66 2.17
CA ASP A 50 -10.38 -7.83 2.82
C ASP A 50 -9.46 -8.63 1.87
N ASP A 51 -9.87 -8.80 0.62
CA ASP A 51 -9.07 -9.50 -0.40
C ASP A 51 -7.79 -8.71 -0.72
N ASN A 52 -7.91 -7.38 -0.86
CA ASN A 52 -6.77 -6.52 -1.14
C ASN A 52 -5.79 -6.47 0.04
N LEU A 53 -6.30 -6.38 1.27
CA LEU A 53 -5.47 -6.44 2.47
C LEU A 53 -4.76 -7.77 2.62
N LYS A 54 -5.45 -8.89 2.34
CA LYS A 54 -4.84 -10.21 2.37
C LYS A 54 -3.69 -10.29 1.36
N LEU A 55 -3.93 -9.83 0.13
CA LEU A 55 -2.91 -9.79 -0.92
C LEU A 55 -1.68 -8.99 -0.49
N PHE A 56 -1.88 -7.76 0.01
CA PHE A 56 -0.76 -6.92 0.43
C PHE A 56 -0.08 -7.39 1.72
N ARG A 57 -0.77 -8.12 2.59
CA ARG A 57 -0.13 -8.79 3.74
C ARG A 57 0.78 -9.94 3.28
N GLU A 58 0.38 -10.68 2.25
CA GLU A 58 1.24 -11.69 1.64
C GLU A 58 2.47 -11.07 0.96
N TYR A 59 2.31 -9.93 0.27
CA TYR A 59 3.43 -9.20 -0.32
C TYR A 59 4.36 -8.57 0.71
N ASP A 60 3.83 -7.97 1.76
CA ASP A 60 4.57 -7.45 2.92
C ASP A 60 5.52 -8.51 3.51
N GLY A 61 5.03 -9.75 3.69
CA GLY A 61 5.85 -10.86 4.18
C GLY A 61 6.93 -11.37 3.21
N LYS A 62 6.83 -11.05 1.92
CA LYS A 62 7.77 -11.50 0.87
C LYS A 62 8.73 -10.39 0.42
N TYR A 63 8.26 -9.15 0.44
CA TYR A 63 8.90 -8.01 -0.19
C TYR A 63 8.89 -6.82 0.77
N ILE A 64 10.04 -6.47 1.33
CA ILE A 64 10.19 -5.32 2.22
C ILE A 64 9.64 -4.01 1.62
N LYS A 65 9.72 -3.87 0.29
CA LYS A 65 9.22 -2.71 -0.47
C LYS A 65 7.68 -2.59 -0.45
N ALA A 66 6.96 -3.63 -0.06
CA ALA A 66 5.49 -3.67 0.01
C ALA A 66 4.93 -3.21 1.38
N GLN A 67 5.75 -3.11 2.42
CA GLN A 67 5.34 -2.72 3.78
C GLN A 67 4.53 -1.40 3.79
N ILE A 68 5.04 -0.39 3.08
CA ILE A 68 4.38 0.92 2.95
C ILE A 68 3.02 0.81 2.27
N ALA A 69 2.88 -0.07 1.27
CA ALA A 69 1.64 -0.27 0.55
C ALA A 69 0.59 -0.96 1.45
N TYR A 70 1.01 -1.92 2.27
CA TYR A 70 0.15 -2.56 3.26
C TYR A 70 -0.35 -1.56 4.33
N LEU A 71 0.57 -0.80 4.93
CA LEU A 71 0.22 0.28 5.87
C LEU A 71 -0.72 1.31 5.24
N TYR A 72 -0.43 1.74 4.01
CA TYR A 72 -1.31 2.63 3.26
C TYR A 72 -2.75 2.11 3.17
N LEU A 73 -2.94 0.84 2.84
CA LEU A 73 -4.27 0.23 2.77
C LEU A 73 -4.96 0.18 4.14
N LEU A 74 -4.24 -0.13 5.22
CA LEU A 74 -4.83 -0.10 6.57
C LEU A 74 -5.40 1.28 6.91
N PHE A 75 -4.69 2.35 6.59
CA PHE A 75 -5.17 3.71 6.81
C PHE A 75 -6.31 4.11 5.88
N GLU A 76 -6.25 3.74 4.60
CA GLU A 76 -7.32 4.00 3.62
C GLU A 76 -8.63 3.29 3.98
N TYR A 77 -8.54 2.08 4.52
CA TYR A 77 -9.68 1.30 4.99
C TYR A 77 -10.08 1.60 6.45
N GLU A 78 -9.46 2.61 7.06
CA GLU A 78 -9.70 3.04 8.44
C GLU A 78 -9.52 1.93 9.49
N MET A 79 -8.66 0.95 9.21
CA MET A 79 -8.28 -0.12 10.13
C MET A 79 -7.19 0.35 11.11
N ILE A 80 -7.50 1.40 11.88
CA ILE A 80 -6.53 2.10 12.72
C ILE A 80 -5.92 1.18 13.78
N ASP A 81 -6.71 0.30 14.40
CA ASP A 81 -6.20 -0.62 15.42
C ASP A 81 -5.12 -1.56 14.85
N LYS A 82 -5.39 -2.17 13.68
CA LYS A 82 -4.42 -3.02 12.98
C LYS A 82 -3.19 -2.24 12.51
N ALA A 83 -3.35 -0.99 12.08
CA ALA A 83 -2.21 -0.13 11.75
C ALA A 83 -1.34 0.12 12.99
N GLY A 84 -1.95 0.34 14.15
CA GLY A 84 -1.25 0.48 15.42
C GLY A 84 -0.49 -0.78 15.82
N GLU A 85 -1.13 -1.95 15.74
CA GLU A 85 -0.49 -3.26 15.98
C GLU A 85 0.72 -3.45 15.06
N TYR A 86 0.54 -3.24 13.75
CA TYR A 86 1.64 -3.34 12.78
C TYR A 86 2.78 -2.39 13.12
N LEU A 87 2.49 -1.11 13.43
CA LEU A 87 3.52 -0.15 13.82
C LEU A 87 4.24 -0.53 15.14
N GLN A 88 3.64 -1.32 16.02
CA GLN A 88 4.29 -1.80 17.25
C GLN A 88 5.21 -3.00 17.01
N GLU A 89 5.00 -3.76 15.95
CA GLU A 89 5.87 -4.86 15.52
C GLU A 89 7.18 -4.37 14.88
N HIS A 90 7.26 -3.07 14.57
CA HIS A 90 8.35 -2.42 13.87
C HIS A 90 9.10 -1.39 14.74
N ASP A 91 10.35 -1.10 14.39
CA ASP A 91 11.20 -0.19 15.16
C ASP A 91 10.64 1.24 15.16
N ALA A 92 10.83 1.96 16.27
CA ALA A 92 10.19 3.25 16.51
C ALA A 92 10.60 4.36 15.51
N ASP A 93 11.75 4.22 14.87
CA ASP A 93 12.26 5.11 13.82
C ASP A 93 11.79 4.70 12.41
N GLU A 94 11.15 3.54 12.26
CA GLU A 94 10.47 3.16 11.03
C GLU A 94 9.08 3.84 10.92
N PHE A 95 8.65 4.05 9.67
CA PHE A 95 7.30 4.53 9.33
C PHE A 95 6.86 5.83 10.04
N ILE A 96 7.78 6.74 10.36
CA ILE A 96 7.52 7.98 11.13
C ILE A 96 6.28 8.75 10.65
N ARG A 97 6.05 8.82 9.32
CA ARG A 97 4.87 9.51 8.76
C ARG A 97 3.56 8.81 9.09
N PHE A 98 3.54 7.48 9.06
CA PHE A 98 2.38 6.69 9.46
C PHE A 98 2.18 6.71 10.97
N ARG A 99 3.25 6.74 11.77
CA ARG A 99 3.15 6.93 13.23
C ARG A 99 2.51 8.28 13.58
N ALA A 100 2.99 9.36 12.98
CA ALA A 100 2.38 10.68 13.17
C ALA A 100 0.90 10.70 12.74
N LEU A 101 0.56 10.04 11.63
CA LEU A 101 -0.84 9.92 11.18
C LEU A 101 -1.68 9.07 12.15
N TYR A 102 -1.13 7.98 12.68
CA TYR A 102 -1.78 7.14 13.68
C TYR A 102 -2.15 7.95 14.92
N ASP A 103 -1.18 8.69 15.47
CA ASP A 103 -1.37 9.54 16.66
C ASP A 103 -2.46 10.59 16.41
N LEU A 104 -2.40 11.28 15.26
CA LEU A 104 -3.43 12.25 14.85
C LEU A 104 -4.82 11.61 14.71
N LYS A 105 -4.91 10.40 14.14
CA LYS A 105 -6.18 9.67 13.99
C LYS A 105 -6.76 9.23 15.34
N LYS A 106 -5.93 8.93 16.34
CA LYS A 106 -6.38 8.60 17.71
C LYS A 106 -6.94 9.79 18.45
N GLU A 107 -6.35 10.97 18.24
CA GLU A 107 -6.82 12.21 18.88
C GLU A 107 -7.98 12.85 18.10
N HIS A 108 -8.01 12.67 16.77
CA HIS A 108 -8.94 13.34 15.87
C HIS A 108 -9.34 12.47 14.65
N ASN A 109 -10.56 11.92 14.70
CA ASN A 109 -11.05 10.93 13.72
C ASN A 109 -11.38 11.49 12.31
N LYS A 110 -11.10 12.77 12.00
CA LYS A 110 -11.62 13.44 10.79
C LYS A 110 -10.65 13.52 9.61
N TYR A 111 -9.37 13.23 9.81
CA TYR A 111 -8.37 13.43 8.76
C TYR A 111 -8.27 12.22 7.83
N LYS A 112 -8.21 12.41 6.50
CA LYS A 112 -7.88 11.32 5.58
C LYS A 112 -6.37 11.27 5.35
N ILE A 113 -5.85 10.08 5.06
CA ILE A 113 -4.41 9.91 4.75
C ILE A 113 -3.97 10.79 3.59
N THR A 114 -4.81 10.94 2.55
CA THR A 114 -4.52 11.79 1.39
C THR A 114 -4.42 13.28 1.72
N ASP A 115 -5.03 13.71 2.83
CA ASP A 115 -5.01 15.12 3.26
C ASP A 115 -3.72 15.46 4.02
N LEU A 116 -3.06 14.45 4.59
CA LEU A 116 -1.90 14.61 5.47
C LEU A 116 -0.60 14.08 4.84
N ILE A 117 -0.71 13.10 3.95
CA ILE A 117 0.43 12.42 3.35
C ILE A 117 0.26 12.40 1.83
N ASN A 118 1.19 13.04 1.11
CA ASN A 118 1.26 12.91 -0.33
C ASN A 118 1.85 11.54 -0.71
N ILE A 119 1.02 10.69 -1.32
CA ILE A 119 1.38 9.33 -1.76
C ILE A 119 2.66 9.28 -2.60
N LYS A 120 2.96 10.32 -3.39
CA LYS A 120 4.15 10.36 -4.25
C LYS A 120 5.46 10.47 -3.47
N HIS A 121 5.40 10.87 -2.20
CA HIS A 121 6.58 11.10 -1.39
C HIS A 121 6.69 10.11 -0.22
N ILE A 122 5.75 9.16 -0.06
CA ILE A 122 5.75 8.21 1.07
C ILE A 122 6.96 7.29 1.00
N CYS A 123 7.24 6.79 -0.20
CA CYS A 123 8.43 6.01 -0.48
C CYS A 123 9.62 6.94 -0.68
N ASN A 124 10.70 6.70 0.05
CA ASN A 124 12.00 7.33 -0.20
C ASN A 124 12.78 6.51 -1.24
N ASP A 125 12.23 6.41 -2.44
CA ASP A 125 12.91 5.74 -3.55
C ASP A 125 14.09 6.62 -3.99
N ALA A 126 15.29 6.32 -3.50
CA ALA A 126 16.52 6.94 -3.97
C ALA A 126 16.83 6.55 -5.44
#